data_AF-A0A928ZIP1-F1
#
_entry.id   AF-A0A928ZIP1-F1
#
_cell.length_a   1.000
_cell.length_b   1.000
_cell.length_c   1.000
_cell.angle_alpha   90.00
_cell.angle_beta   90.00
_cell.angle_gamma   90.00
#
_symmetry.space_group_name_H-M   'P 1'
#
loop_
_entity.id
_entity.type
_entity.pdbx_description
1 polymer ?
#
loop_
_entity_poly.entity_id
_entity_poly.type
_entity_poly.pdbx_seq_one_letter_code
_entity_poly.pdbx_strand_id
1 'polypeptide(L)'
;MLTLEARPTSTLDYTNLNTSIQETFAAIDRFEWQAVDEILQMRQQQLYREAGYKTFEEYCQHELSAWGGYRRINQLLAAKKVIDASGELGGHIKNERQARPLLRLVKEPDKLKQAVAIALQENPSPSESDFAAAAKKVVPPPVRKKHSVEEPMVPEIAKVTVSSQSHPRYGDEGVIEADAPNHRQQIVTFADGERLLVNNDDLTNFSNDTIESFTSGRTYPPEYSEAIAALEEQHKQELERLEQELRIGIQTEANARAEAQIKEQLEAYQNLLQQQKEQNIQLQRQLDEMEALRQLEFENQQLKQRIQELKHAVEERPNQQWENTFNKQATKALNKEVKRSLEKTIDLRSLAQEPPKENATECLRLMGMALSNLASAMNNTQALQAAALILGSEPTPQAITYRAEQLQLLPQAVSDIRRVLAMPGCTWQDFWAVAQEYEVIKQDYLTELSPKEKELINTLQASTEPRTIQVGSIVSHADPYRTLYVERGEVVEDLGEELVVSWDCWKGQSKKTDRYSRDELRFWEG
;
A
#
# COMPACT_ATOMS: atom_id res chain seq x y z
N MET A 1 29.48 -52.86 -33.16
CA MET A 1 28.84 -52.55 -31.87
C MET A 1 29.01 -51.07 -31.62
N LEU A 2 27.94 -50.29 -31.73
CA LEU A 2 27.74 -48.95 -31.17
C LEU A 2 26.30 -48.55 -31.54
N THR A 3 25.35 -48.94 -30.70
CA THR A 3 23.96 -48.48 -30.75
C THR A 3 23.88 -47.16 -30.02
N LEU A 4 23.60 -46.09 -30.76
CA LEU A 4 23.27 -44.77 -30.22
C LEU A 4 21.86 -44.83 -29.62
N GLU A 5 21.77 -44.74 -28.30
CA GLU A 5 20.49 -44.58 -27.60
C GLU A 5 19.97 -43.15 -27.81
N ALA A 6 18.74 -43.05 -28.30
CA ALA A 6 18.03 -41.80 -28.47
C ALA A 6 17.61 -41.25 -27.09
N ARG A 7 18.07 -40.05 -26.75
CA ARG A 7 17.58 -39.29 -25.59
C ARG A 7 16.09 -38.96 -25.77
N PRO A 8 15.22 -39.19 -24.77
CA PRO A 8 13.84 -38.75 -24.85
C PRO A 8 13.80 -37.22 -24.76
N THR A 9 13.30 -36.56 -25.80
CA THR A 9 12.94 -35.14 -25.75
C THR A 9 11.77 -34.99 -24.79
N SER A 10 12.03 -34.50 -23.57
CA SER A 10 10.97 -34.08 -22.67
C SER A 10 10.16 -32.99 -23.37
N THR A 11 8.90 -33.30 -23.69
CA THR A 11 7.93 -32.31 -24.17
C THR A 11 7.86 -31.18 -23.15
N LEU A 12 8.33 -29.99 -23.54
CA LEU A 12 8.23 -28.77 -22.75
C LEU A 12 6.76 -28.56 -22.38
N ASP A 13 6.47 -28.59 -21.09
CA ASP A 13 5.11 -28.42 -20.59
C ASP A 13 4.76 -26.94 -20.63
N TYR A 14 4.23 -26.50 -21.78
CA TYR A 14 3.85 -25.12 -22.05
C TYR A 14 2.83 -24.59 -21.04
N THR A 15 2.11 -25.47 -20.34
CA THR A 15 1.18 -25.07 -19.29
C THR A 15 1.91 -24.48 -18.09
N ASN A 16 2.95 -25.15 -17.59
CA ASN A 16 3.82 -24.67 -16.50
C ASN A 16 4.57 -23.39 -16.88
N LEU A 17 4.97 -23.28 -18.14
CA LEU A 17 5.64 -22.07 -18.64
C LEU A 17 4.67 -20.90 -18.74
N ASN A 18 3.40 -21.15 -19.12
CA ASN A 18 2.38 -20.12 -19.21
C ASN A 18 1.88 -19.68 -17.83
N THR A 19 1.72 -20.60 -16.86
CA THR A 19 1.46 -20.23 -15.46
C THR A 19 2.62 -19.47 -14.84
N SER A 20 3.86 -19.89 -15.06
CA SER A 20 5.03 -19.14 -14.60
C SER A 20 5.08 -17.74 -15.20
N ILE A 21 4.78 -17.58 -16.51
CA ILE A 21 4.68 -16.26 -17.15
C ILE A 21 3.55 -15.43 -16.51
N GLN A 22 2.38 -16.00 -16.29
CA GLN A 22 1.26 -15.31 -15.65
C GLN A 22 1.57 -14.90 -14.20
N GLU A 23 2.24 -15.76 -13.44
CA GLU A 23 2.72 -15.46 -12.10
C GLU A 23 3.76 -14.34 -12.10
N THR A 24 4.67 -14.33 -13.09
CA THR A 24 5.64 -13.23 -13.22
C THR A 24 4.97 -11.91 -13.59
N PHE A 25 3.98 -11.91 -14.48
CA PHE A 25 3.22 -10.69 -14.79
C PHE A 25 2.41 -10.22 -13.58
N ALA A 26 1.75 -11.11 -12.86
CA ALA A 26 1.03 -10.76 -11.63
C ALA A 26 1.96 -10.23 -10.53
N ALA A 27 3.19 -10.76 -10.43
CA ALA A 27 4.20 -10.25 -9.51
C ALA A 27 4.71 -8.86 -9.92
N ILE A 28 4.91 -8.62 -11.22
CA ILE A 28 5.27 -7.32 -11.78
C ILE A 28 4.14 -6.31 -11.51
N ASP A 29 2.88 -6.67 -11.76
CA ASP A 29 1.74 -5.80 -11.49
C ASP A 29 1.66 -5.42 -10.01
N ARG A 30 1.82 -6.38 -9.09
CA ARG A 30 1.86 -6.09 -7.65
C ARG A 30 3.00 -5.14 -7.27
N PHE A 31 4.18 -5.33 -7.87
CA PHE A 31 5.33 -4.46 -7.65
C PHE A 31 5.08 -3.05 -8.19
N GLU A 32 4.46 -2.91 -9.37
CA GLU A 32 4.05 -1.60 -9.90
C GLU A 32 3.10 -0.87 -8.94
N TRP A 33 2.11 -1.58 -8.40
CA TRP A 33 1.16 -1.01 -7.43
C TRP A 33 1.84 -0.55 -6.14
N GLN A 34 2.75 -1.35 -5.59
CA GLN A 34 3.50 -1.00 -4.38
C GLN A 34 4.42 0.20 -4.61
N ALA A 35 5.18 0.21 -5.70
CA ALA A 35 6.08 1.32 -6.03
C ALA A 35 5.32 2.63 -6.26
N VAL A 36 4.13 2.59 -6.88
CA VAL A 36 3.30 3.78 -7.08
C VAL A 36 2.80 4.34 -5.74
N ASP A 37 2.38 3.48 -4.82
CA ASP A 37 1.89 3.91 -3.51
C ASP A 37 3.01 4.50 -2.65
N GLU A 38 4.19 3.86 -2.63
CA GLU A 38 5.38 4.37 -1.93
C GLU A 38 5.79 5.75 -2.46
N ILE A 39 5.84 5.93 -3.79
CA ILE A 39 6.17 7.21 -4.43
C ILE A 39 5.13 8.29 -4.08
N LEU A 40 3.84 7.94 -3.99
CA LEU A 40 2.78 8.84 -3.57
C LEU A 40 2.91 9.24 -2.10
N GLN A 41 3.20 8.28 -1.22
CA GLN A 41 3.42 8.53 0.20
C GLN A 41 4.65 9.44 0.41
N MET A 42 5.76 9.19 -0.29
CA MET A 42 6.94 10.07 -0.26
C MET A 42 6.63 11.50 -0.73
N ARG A 43 5.78 11.66 -1.74
CA ARG A 43 5.34 12.99 -2.19
C ARG A 43 4.48 13.69 -1.14
N GLN A 44 3.53 12.99 -0.54
CA GLN A 44 2.59 13.53 0.44
C GLN A 44 3.27 13.90 1.76
N GLN A 45 4.18 13.05 2.22
CA GLN A 45 4.98 13.26 3.43
C GLN A 45 6.17 14.22 3.20
N GLN A 46 6.38 14.65 1.95
CA GLN A 46 7.46 15.57 1.56
C GLN A 46 8.89 15.05 1.89
N LEU A 47 9.08 13.73 1.96
CA LEU A 47 10.36 13.08 2.28
C LEU A 47 11.49 13.48 1.31
N TYR A 48 11.13 13.86 0.07
CA TYR A 48 12.08 14.40 -0.91
C TYR A 48 12.77 15.71 -0.45
N ARG A 49 12.13 16.48 0.43
CA ARG A 49 12.71 17.69 1.04
C ARG A 49 13.73 17.35 2.11
N GLU A 50 13.49 16.26 2.85
CA GLU A 50 14.42 15.74 3.86
C GLU A 50 15.70 15.20 3.19
N ALA A 51 15.57 14.63 2.00
CA ALA A 51 16.69 14.23 1.15
C ALA A 51 17.40 15.41 0.42
N GLY A 52 17.02 16.66 0.68
CA GLY A 52 17.71 17.86 0.16
C GLY A 52 17.23 18.37 -1.21
N TYR A 53 16.17 17.79 -1.78
CA TYR A 53 15.63 18.23 -3.07
C TYR A 53 14.56 19.32 -2.90
N LYS A 54 14.58 20.34 -3.76
CA LYS A 54 13.65 21.49 -3.64
C LYS A 54 12.24 21.14 -4.11
N THR A 55 12.14 20.22 -5.07
CA THR A 55 10.86 19.76 -5.62
C THR A 55 10.86 18.25 -5.79
N PHE A 56 9.68 17.65 -5.67
CA PHE A 56 9.50 16.21 -5.89
C PHE A 56 9.92 15.79 -7.30
N GLU A 57 9.70 16.67 -8.27
CA GLU A 57 10.10 16.45 -9.66
C GLU A 57 11.62 16.36 -9.81
N GLU A 58 12.38 17.17 -9.05
CA GLU A 58 13.85 17.14 -9.04
C GLU A 58 14.38 15.83 -8.41
N TYR A 59 13.77 15.39 -7.32
CA TYR A 59 14.04 14.09 -6.70
C TYR A 59 13.77 12.93 -7.67
N CYS A 60 12.58 12.88 -8.28
CA CYS A 60 12.25 11.86 -9.26
C CYS A 60 13.15 11.96 -10.51
N GLN A 61 13.57 13.15 -10.92
CA GLN A 61 14.47 13.33 -12.05
C GLN A 61 15.88 12.79 -11.75
N HIS A 62 16.35 12.92 -10.51
CA HIS A 62 17.64 12.40 -10.05
C HIS A 62 17.61 10.88 -9.90
N GLU A 63 16.66 10.32 -9.15
CA GLU A 63 16.52 8.88 -8.91
C GLU A 63 16.21 8.09 -10.19
N LEU A 64 15.39 8.66 -11.09
CA LEU A 64 14.98 8.01 -12.34
C LEU A 64 15.90 8.37 -13.51
N SER A 65 17.00 9.09 -13.27
CA SER A 65 17.95 9.52 -14.30
C SER A 65 18.51 8.34 -15.10
N ALA A 66 18.78 7.20 -14.44
CA ALA A 66 19.19 5.94 -15.07
C ALA A 66 18.17 5.39 -16.08
N TRP A 67 16.90 5.77 -15.96
CA TRP A 67 15.77 5.32 -16.79
C TRP A 67 15.27 6.41 -17.76
N GLY A 68 16.04 7.50 -17.94
CA GLY A 68 15.69 8.63 -18.80
C GLY A 68 14.92 9.76 -18.09
N GLY A 69 14.83 9.71 -16.76
CA GLY A 69 14.26 10.74 -15.89
C GLY A 69 12.74 10.76 -15.81
N TYR A 70 12.23 11.62 -14.92
CA TYR A 70 10.80 11.85 -14.67
C TYR A 70 10.01 12.14 -15.95
N ARG A 71 10.62 12.84 -16.91
CA ARG A 71 10.02 13.13 -18.22
C ARG A 71 9.69 11.88 -19.03
N ARG A 72 10.56 10.85 -19.02
CA ARG A 72 10.34 9.61 -19.79
C ARG A 72 9.24 8.76 -19.16
N ILE A 73 9.17 8.74 -17.83
CA ILE A 73 8.14 8.02 -17.08
C ILE A 73 6.77 8.66 -17.26
N ASN A 74 6.68 10.00 -17.19
CA ASN A 74 5.43 10.69 -17.47
C ASN A 74 4.92 10.43 -18.90
N GLN A 75 5.81 10.27 -19.88
CA GLN A 75 5.43 9.87 -21.24
C GLN A 75 4.86 8.45 -21.30
N LEU A 76 5.45 7.50 -20.57
CA LEU A 76 4.97 6.12 -20.50
C LEU A 76 3.63 6.02 -19.76
N LEU A 77 3.49 6.71 -18.63
CA LEU A 77 2.23 6.80 -17.87
C LEU A 77 1.13 7.46 -18.69
N ALA A 78 1.46 8.52 -19.44
CA ALA A 78 0.54 9.16 -20.35
C ALA A 78 0.09 8.19 -21.46
N ALA A 79 1.02 7.40 -22.02
CA ALA A 79 0.68 6.36 -23.00
C ALA A 79 -0.23 5.27 -22.42
N LYS A 80 0.03 4.80 -21.19
CA LYS A 80 -0.83 3.83 -20.48
C LYS A 80 -2.25 4.36 -20.32
N LYS A 81 -2.41 5.62 -19.91
CA LYS A 81 -3.73 6.29 -19.83
C LYS A 81 -4.49 6.32 -21.15
N VAL A 82 -3.81 6.49 -22.29
CA VAL A 82 -4.44 6.42 -23.62
C VAL A 82 -4.93 5.01 -23.91
N ILE A 83 -4.11 4.00 -23.62
CA ILE A 83 -4.42 2.58 -23.82
C ILE A 83 -5.63 2.18 -22.97
N ASP A 84 -5.63 2.54 -21.69
CA ASP A 84 -6.72 2.24 -20.76
C ASP A 84 -8.02 2.94 -21.17
N ALA A 85 -7.94 4.22 -21.57
CA ALA A 85 -9.10 4.99 -22.04
C ALA A 85 -9.67 4.46 -23.37
N SER A 86 -8.86 3.83 -24.22
CA SER A 86 -9.32 3.16 -25.44
C SER A 86 -10.04 1.82 -25.21
N GLY A 87 -9.95 1.22 -24.02
CA GLY A 87 -10.56 -0.09 -23.71
C GLY A 87 -10.05 -1.19 -24.64
N GLU A 88 -10.98 -1.94 -25.27
CA GLU A 88 -10.66 -3.07 -26.15
C GLU A 88 -9.77 -2.71 -27.35
N LEU A 89 -9.84 -1.45 -27.82
CA LEU A 89 -9.02 -0.97 -28.95
C LEU A 89 -7.58 -0.61 -28.52
N GLY A 90 -7.29 -0.60 -27.23
CA GLY A 90 -5.97 -0.26 -26.68
C GLY A 90 -4.87 -1.25 -27.07
N GLY A 91 -5.21 -2.51 -27.33
CA GLY A 91 -4.25 -3.54 -27.77
C GLY A 91 -3.57 -3.25 -29.11
N HIS A 92 -4.08 -2.29 -29.88
CA HIS A 92 -3.50 -1.88 -31.17
C HIS A 92 -2.43 -0.78 -31.04
N ILE A 93 -2.29 -0.16 -29.86
CA ILE A 93 -1.30 0.88 -29.58
C ILE A 93 -0.09 0.20 -28.92
N LYS A 94 1.00 0.02 -29.67
CA LYS A 94 2.16 -0.78 -29.22
C LYS A 94 3.21 0.03 -28.46
N ASN A 95 3.35 1.31 -28.79
CA ASN A 95 4.43 2.15 -28.29
C ASN A 95 3.94 3.53 -27.84
N GLU A 96 4.67 4.14 -26.90
CA GLU A 96 4.41 5.50 -26.40
C GLU A 96 4.34 6.57 -27.51
N ARG A 97 5.14 6.41 -28.57
CA ARG A 97 5.11 7.31 -29.73
C ARG A 97 3.78 7.28 -30.48
N GLN A 98 3.14 6.11 -30.58
CA GLN A 98 1.81 5.98 -31.19
C GLN A 98 0.70 6.55 -30.29
N ALA A 99 0.88 6.49 -28.98
CA ALA A 99 -0.10 7.03 -28.01
C ALA A 99 -0.06 8.57 -27.91
N ARG A 100 1.11 9.19 -28.13
CA ARG A 100 1.32 10.64 -27.97
C ARG A 100 0.31 11.54 -28.68
N PRO A 101 -0.01 11.33 -29.98
CA PRO A 101 -0.98 12.17 -30.69
C PRO A 101 -2.40 12.09 -30.11
N LEU A 102 -2.74 10.98 -29.46
CA LEU A 102 -4.06 10.70 -28.91
C LEU A 102 -4.27 11.24 -27.49
N LEU A 103 -3.21 11.70 -26.82
CA LEU A 103 -3.26 12.19 -25.44
C LEU A 103 -4.28 13.31 -25.20
N ARG A 104 -4.52 14.14 -26.21
CA ARG A 104 -5.48 15.25 -26.12
C ARG A 104 -6.93 14.75 -26.04
N LEU A 105 -7.19 13.55 -26.54
CA LEU A 105 -8.51 12.94 -26.61
C LEU A 105 -8.81 12.07 -25.38
N VAL A 106 -7.87 11.90 -24.44
CA VAL A 106 -8.07 11.09 -23.22
C VAL A 106 -9.22 11.62 -22.35
N LYS A 107 -9.47 12.93 -22.38
CA LYS A 107 -10.61 13.55 -21.68
C LYS A 107 -11.97 13.30 -22.37
N GLU A 108 -11.94 12.82 -23.60
CA GLU A 108 -13.12 12.55 -24.44
C GLU A 108 -13.03 11.11 -25.00
N PRO A 109 -13.29 10.09 -24.17
CA PRO A 109 -13.00 8.68 -24.51
C PRO A 109 -13.70 8.19 -25.77
N ASP A 110 -14.89 8.72 -26.09
CA ASP A 110 -15.63 8.36 -27.30
C ASP A 110 -14.93 8.84 -28.57
N LYS A 111 -14.36 10.06 -28.55
CA LYS A 111 -13.58 10.62 -29.66
C LYS A 111 -12.24 9.92 -29.81
N LEU A 112 -11.66 9.48 -28.69
CA LEU A 112 -10.44 8.67 -28.68
C LEU A 112 -10.67 7.31 -29.35
N LYS A 113 -11.75 6.60 -29.00
CA LYS A 113 -12.13 5.32 -29.64
C LYS A 113 -12.39 5.49 -31.14
N GLN A 114 -13.06 6.58 -31.54
CA GLN A 114 -13.28 6.91 -32.95
C GLN A 114 -11.97 7.18 -33.70
N ALA A 115 -11.04 7.93 -33.11
CA ALA A 115 -9.73 8.19 -33.72
C ALA A 115 -8.91 6.89 -33.91
N VAL A 116 -8.97 5.97 -32.94
CA VAL A 116 -8.29 4.66 -33.04
C VAL A 116 -8.96 3.78 -34.10
N ALA A 117 -10.29 3.76 -34.17
CA ALA A 117 -11.03 3.02 -35.20
C ALA A 117 -10.75 3.53 -36.62
N ILE A 118 -10.69 4.85 -36.81
CA ILE A 118 -10.35 5.48 -38.11
C ILE A 118 -8.92 5.09 -38.52
N ALA A 119 -7.96 5.13 -37.60
CA ALA A 119 -6.59 4.73 -37.88
C ALA A 119 -6.46 3.26 -38.27
N LEU A 120 -7.23 2.37 -37.62
CA LEU A 120 -7.25 0.93 -37.92
C LEU A 120 -7.95 0.60 -39.25
N GLN A 121 -8.97 1.37 -39.61
CA GLN A 121 -9.68 1.22 -40.88
C GLN A 121 -8.81 1.67 -42.07
N GLU A 122 -8.00 2.70 -41.88
CA GLU A 122 -7.08 3.20 -42.91
C GLU A 122 -5.81 2.35 -43.01
N ASN A 123 -5.29 1.83 -41.88
CA ASN A 123 -4.14 0.94 -41.85
C ASN A 123 -4.31 -0.16 -40.77
N PRO A 124 -4.23 -1.46 -41.12
CA PRO A 124 -4.36 -2.56 -40.15
C PRO A 124 -3.20 -2.65 -39.15
N SER A 125 -2.08 -1.96 -39.40
CA SER A 125 -0.97 -1.77 -38.45
C SER A 125 -0.58 -0.28 -38.39
N PRO A 126 -1.36 0.56 -37.69
CA PRO A 126 -1.23 2.01 -37.74
C PRO A 126 0.08 2.53 -37.13
N SER A 127 0.70 3.49 -37.81
CA SER A 127 1.92 4.18 -37.39
C SER A 127 1.62 5.46 -36.59
N GLU A 128 2.65 6.14 -36.07
CA GLU A 128 2.50 7.41 -35.33
C GLU A 128 1.80 8.49 -36.19
N SER A 129 2.13 8.57 -37.48
CA SER A 129 1.50 9.55 -38.39
C SER A 129 0.02 9.26 -38.62
N ASP A 130 -0.36 7.99 -38.64
CA ASP A 130 -1.73 7.56 -38.92
C ASP A 130 -2.65 7.92 -37.74
N PHE A 131 -2.19 7.67 -36.50
CA PHE A 131 -2.87 8.13 -35.29
C PHE A 131 -2.93 9.66 -35.19
N ALA A 132 -1.88 10.37 -35.61
CA ALA A 132 -1.90 11.84 -35.63
C ALA A 132 -2.86 12.41 -36.68
N ALA A 133 -2.99 11.78 -37.85
CA ALA A 133 -3.93 12.17 -38.89
C ALA A 133 -5.37 11.90 -38.44
N ALA A 134 -5.65 10.73 -37.86
CA ALA A 134 -6.95 10.39 -37.32
C ALA A 134 -7.36 11.33 -36.17
N ALA A 135 -6.44 11.63 -35.24
CA ALA A 135 -6.70 12.59 -34.16
C ALA A 135 -7.07 13.99 -34.67
N LYS A 136 -6.39 14.47 -35.73
CA LYS A 136 -6.69 15.77 -36.37
C LYS A 136 -8.04 15.78 -37.09
N LYS A 137 -8.49 14.65 -37.65
CA LYS A 137 -9.82 14.52 -38.27
C LYS A 137 -10.94 14.64 -37.22
N VAL A 138 -10.72 14.06 -36.04
CA VAL A 138 -11.72 14.08 -34.96
C VAL A 138 -11.73 15.40 -34.20
N VAL A 139 -10.56 16.02 -33.98
CA VAL A 139 -10.43 17.35 -33.34
C VAL A 139 -9.35 18.20 -34.03
N PRO A 140 -9.74 19.21 -34.85
CA PRO A 140 -8.78 20.13 -35.47
C PRO A 140 -8.08 21.02 -34.43
N PRO A 141 -6.79 21.36 -34.62
CA PRO A 141 -6.08 22.25 -33.70
C PRO A 141 -6.60 23.70 -33.78
N PRO A 142 -6.59 24.47 -32.66
CA PRO A 142 -6.96 25.88 -32.66
C PRO A 142 -5.97 26.69 -33.51
N VAL A 143 -6.50 27.54 -34.41
CA VAL A 143 -5.71 28.38 -35.32
C VAL A 143 -4.96 29.44 -34.52
N ARG A 144 -3.63 29.36 -34.49
CA ARG A 144 -2.79 30.42 -33.93
C ARG A 144 -2.80 31.62 -34.88
N LYS A 145 -3.42 32.73 -34.46
CA LYS A 145 -3.36 34.02 -35.18
C LYS A 145 -1.91 34.51 -35.22
N LYS A 146 -1.34 34.67 -36.42
CA LYS A 146 -0.05 35.34 -36.62
C LYS A 146 -0.28 36.84 -36.61
N HIS A 147 0.49 37.59 -35.83
CA HIS A 147 0.52 39.05 -35.89
C HIS A 147 1.17 39.50 -37.21
N SER A 148 0.47 40.36 -37.96
CA SER A 148 1.00 41.05 -39.14
C SER A 148 1.92 42.20 -38.69
N VAL A 149 3.10 42.27 -39.28
CA VAL A 149 4.04 43.40 -39.12
C VAL A 149 3.81 44.33 -40.31
N GLU A 150 3.34 45.56 -40.05
CA GLU A 150 3.31 46.63 -41.04
C GLU A 150 4.66 47.35 -41.06
N GLU A 151 5.18 47.64 -42.27
CA GLU A 151 6.40 48.42 -42.50
C GLU A 151 6.14 49.92 -42.29
N PRO A 152 7.08 50.69 -41.69
CA PRO A 152 6.86 52.11 -41.40
C PRO A 152 7.11 53.01 -42.62
N MET A 153 6.15 53.88 -42.92
CA MET A 153 6.30 55.07 -43.78
C MET A 153 7.11 56.15 -43.05
N VAL A 154 8.07 56.76 -43.74
CA VAL A 154 8.85 57.93 -43.29
C VAL A 154 7.97 59.20 -43.33
N PRO A 155 7.83 59.99 -42.24
CA PRO A 155 7.07 61.24 -42.26
C PRO A 155 7.85 62.45 -42.79
N GLU A 156 7.11 63.40 -43.35
CA GLU A 156 7.56 64.71 -43.84
C GLU A 156 8.26 65.57 -42.77
N ILE A 157 9.25 66.35 -43.21
CA ILE A 157 10.14 67.17 -42.39
C ILE A 157 9.36 68.33 -41.73
N ALA A 158 9.21 68.31 -40.40
CA ALA A 158 8.50 69.34 -39.63
C ALA A 158 9.44 70.46 -39.14
N LYS A 159 9.07 71.73 -39.36
CA LYS A 159 9.74 72.93 -38.82
C LYS A 159 9.14 73.30 -37.47
N VAL A 160 9.96 73.64 -36.47
CA VAL A 160 9.53 73.91 -35.09
C VAL A 160 10.31 75.07 -34.47
N THR A 161 9.70 75.83 -33.56
CA THR A 161 10.30 76.98 -32.86
C THR A 161 10.44 76.71 -31.35
N VAL A 162 11.55 77.10 -30.72
CA VAL A 162 11.75 76.92 -29.27
C VAL A 162 10.99 78.00 -28.48
N SER A 163 10.04 77.57 -27.65
CA SER A 163 9.06 78.41 -26.94
C SER A 163 9.39 78.67 -25.48
N SER A 164 10.39 77.96 -24.94
CA SER A 164 10.73 78.02 -23.51
C SER A 164 11.73 79.13 -23.22
N GLN A 165 11.33 80.11 -22.42
CA GLN A 165 12.18 81.26 -22.04
C GLN A 165 13.42 80.87 -21.22
N SER A 166 13.41 79.70 -20.59
CA SER A 166 14.54 79.12 -19.87
C SER A 166 15.52 78.39 -20.78
N HIS A 167 15.16 78.14 -22.04
CA HIS A 167 16.03 77.47 -23.01
C HIS A 167 17.01 78.49 -23.62
N PRO A 168 18.31 78.16 -23.75
CA PRO A 168 19.32 79.10 -24.25
C PRO A 168 19.10 79.56 -25.69
N ARG A 169 18.32 78.80 -26.47
CA ARG A 169 17.92 79.11 -27.85
C ARG A 169 16.45 79.56 -27.97
N TYR A 170 15.91 80.20 -26.94
CA TYR A 170 14.53 80.71 -26.94
C TYR A 170 14.28 81.64 -28.13
N GLY A 171 13.27 81.34 -28.94
CA GLY A 171 12.92 82.09 -30.14
C GLY A 171 13.56 81.59 -31.44
N ASP A 172 14.48 80.63 -31.39
CA ASP A 172 15.12 80.07 -32.60
C ASP A 172 14.23 79.03 -33.29
N GLU A 173 14.28 79.03 -34.63
CA GLU A 173 13.62 78.03 -35.48
C GLU A 173 14.58 76.90 -35.88
N GLY A 174 14.06 75.68 -35.94
CA GLY A 174 14.81 74.50 -36.37
C GLY A 174 13.95 73.45 -37.08
N VAL A 175 14.60 72.41 -37.59
CA VAL A 175 14.02 71.37 -38.43
C VAL A 175 14.24 70.00 -37.80
N ILE A 176 13.19 69.19 -37.73
CA ILE A 176 13.28 67.80 -37.26
C ILE A 176 13.53 66.90 -38.46
N GLU A 177 14.76 66.46 -38.61
CA GLU A 177 15.20 65.58 -39.71
C GLU A 177 15.32 64.11 -39.29
N ALA A 178 15.22 63.80 -38.00
CA ALA A 178 15.49 62.47 -37.44
C ALA A 178 14.39 62.00 -36.48
N ASP A 179 14.23 60.68 -36.39
CA ASP A 179 13.28 60.03 -35.47
C ASP A 179 13.57 60.42 -34.02
N ALA A 180 12.48 60.69 -33.28
CA ALA A 180 12.55 61.11 -31.89
C ALA A 180 13.14 59.97 -31.02
N PRO A 181 14.15 60.25 -30.18
CA PRO A 181 14.73 59.24 -29.29
C PRO A 181 13.76 58.78 -28.20
N ASN A 182 12.77 59.59 -27.83
CA ASN A 182 11.62 59.15 -27.02
C ASN A 182 10.36 60.02 -27.28
N HIS A 183 9.24 59.66 -26.64
CA HIS A 183 7.94 60.33 -26.78
C HIS A 183 7.84 61.74 -26.15
N ARG A 184 8.89 62.24 -25.51
CA ARG A 184 8.96 63.55 -24.82
C ARG A 184 10.03 64.48 -25.38
N GLN A 185 10.90 64.01 -26.26
CA GLN A 185 12.07 64.75 -26.73
C GLN A 185 12.29 64.56 -28.23
N GLN A 186 12.71 65.61 -28.91
CA GLN A 186 13.00 65.62 -30.33
C GLN A 186 14.39 66.18 -30.61
N ILE A 187 15.02 65.69 -31.68
CA ILE A 187 16.29 66.22 -32.16
C ILE A 187 15.97 67.31 -33.18
N VAL A 188 16.26 68.56 -32.80
CA VAL A 188 16.02 69.74 -33.62
C VAL A 188 17.36 70.20 -34.20
N THR A 189 17.41 70.35 -35.53
CA THR A 189 18.56 70.90 -36.25
C THR A 189 18.31 72.38 -36.50
N PHE A 190 19.14 73.26 -35.93
CA PHE A 190 19.01 74.70 -36.08
C PHE A 190 19.73 75.22 -37.33
N ALA A 191 19.46 76.48 -37.73
CA ALA A 191 20.05 77.11 -38.92
C ALA A 191 21.59 77.12 -38.93
N ASP A 192 22.23 77.05 -37.75
CA ASP A 192 23.69 76.99 -37.60
C ASP A 192 24.28 75.58 -37.86
N GLY A 193 23.42 74.59 -38.14
CA GLY A 193 23.80 73.18 -38.34
C GLY A 193 23.96 72.37 -37.04
N GLU A 194 23.79 72.99 -35.87
CA GLU A 194 23.81 72.30 -34.58
C GLU A 194 22.52 71.49 -34.34
N ARG A 195 22.69 70.25 -33.87
CA ARG A 195 21.61 69.33 -33.50
C ARG A 195 21.50 69.25 -31.99
N LEU A 196 20.37 69.69 -31.43
CA LEU A 196 20.11 69.62 -30.00
C LEU A 196 18.88 68.78 -29.70
N LEU A 197 18.92 68.12 -28.55
CA LEU A 197 17.79 67.42 -27.98
C LEU A 197 16.94 68.42 -27.20
N VAL A 198 15.73 68.70 -27.67
CA VAL A 198 14.80 69.66 -27.05
C VAL A 198 13.57 68.91 -26.56
N ASN A 199 13.04 69.26 -25.38
CA ASN A 199 11.78 68.66 -24.91
C ASN A 199 10.61 69.15 -25.74
N ASN A 200 9.62 68.28 -25.95
CA ASN A 200 8.41 68.61 -26.70
C ASN A 200 7.62 69.77 -26.06
N ASP A 201 7.67 69.90 -24.73
CA ASP A 201 7.02 70.98 -23.99
C ASP A 201 7.66 72.36 -24.26
N ASP A 202 8.94 72.36 -24.68
CA ASP A 202 9.72 73.57 -24.95
C ASP A 202 9.64 74.02 -26.43
N LEU A 203 8.80 73.38 -27.23
CA LEU A 203 8.64 73.58 -28.67
C LEU A 203 7.23 74.07 -29.01
N THR A 204 7.10 75.07 -29.88
CA THR A 204 5.83 75.57 -30.42
C THR A 204 5.89 75.68 -31.94
N ASN A 205 4.74 75.60 -32.59
CA ASN A 205 4.57 75.46 -34.04
C ASN A 205 5.04 74.11 -34.59
N PHE A 206 4.44 73.01 -34.12
CA PHE A 206 4.17 71.93 -35.07
C PHE A 206 3.16 72.53 -36.04
N SER A 207 3.61 72.86 -37.25
CA SER A 207 2.75 73.38 -38.31
C SER A 207 1.83 72.24 -38.80
N ASN A 208 0.85 71.89 -37.97
CA ASN A 208 -0.33 71.12 -38.26
C ASN A 208 -1.35 71.40 -37.15
N ASP A 209 -2.53 71.91 -37.52
CA ASP A 209 -3.73 72.17 -36.70
C ASP A 209 -4.36 70.89 -36.09
N THR A 210 -3.56 69.90 -35.69
CA THR A 210 -4.01 68.65 -35.07
C THR A 210 -3.05 68.22 -33.97
N ILE A 211 -2.84 69.08 -32.99
CA ILE A 211 -2.43 68.63 -31.66
C ILE A 211 -3.50 69.10 -30.70
N GLU A 212 -4.66 68.43 -30.76
CA GLU A 212 -5.48 68.27 -29.58
C GLU A 212 -4.55 67.83 -28.46
N SER A 213 -4.49 68.65 -27.42
CA SER A 213 -4.07 68.31 -26.07
C SER A 213 -3.93 66.80 -25.88
N PHE A 214 -2.73 66.33 -25.58
CA PHE A 214 -2.44 64.96 -25.12
C PHE A 214 -3.06 64.70 -23.72
N THR A 215 -4.33 65.07 -23.54
CA THR A 215 -5.18 64.63 -22.45
C THR A 215 -5.75 63.27 -22.82
N SER A 216 -5.23 62.27 -22.14
CA SER A 216 -5.69 60.88 -22.03
C SER A 216 -7.19 60.68 -22.25
N GLY A 217 -7.59 60.41 -23.48
CA GLY A 217 -8.97 60.10 -23.82
C GLY A 217 -9.16 59.99 -25.32
N ARG A 218 -8.67 58.90 -25.92
CA ARG A 218 -9.05 58.55 -27.31
C ARG A 218 -10.57 58.54 -27.38
N THR A 219 -11.17 59.48 -28.11
CA THR A 219 -12.59 59.45 -28.42
C THR A 219 -12.77 58.39 -29.50
N TYR A 220 -13.08 57.16 -29.07
CA TYR A 220 -13.32 56.06 -30.00
C TYR A 220 -14.62 56.30 -30.78
N PRO A 221 -14.68 55.93 -32.07
CA PRO A 221 -15.92 55.96 -32.84
C PRO A 221 -17.06 55.21 -32.13
N PRO A 222 -18.33 55.64 -32.29
CA PRO A 222 -19.48 55.06 -31.58
C PRO A 222 -19.63 53.55 -31.83
N GLU A 223 -19.23 53.07 -33.01
CA GLU A 223 -19.19 51.65 -33.37
C GLU A 223 -18.35 50.81 -32.40
N TYR A 224 -17.24 51.36 -31.87
CA TYR A 224 -16.43 50.66 -30.87
C TYR A 224 -17.12 50.62 -29.51
N SER A 225 -17.87 51.67 -29.14
CA SER A 225 -18.63 51.66 -27.89
C SER A 225 -19.78 50.64 -27.93
N GLU A 226 -20.45 50.50 -29.08
CA GLU A 226 -21.47 49.47 -29.30
C GLU A 226 -20.85 48.06 -29.33
N ALA A 227 -19.69 47.89 -29.97
CA ALA A 227 -18.98 46.61 -29.96
C ALA A 227 -18.49 46.20 -28.56
N ILE A 228 -18.02 47.16 -27.75
CA ILE A 228 -17.63 46.92 -26.35
C ILE A 228 -18.86 46.54 -25.52
N ALA A 229 -19.98 47.27 -25.66
CA ALA A 229 -21.21 46.95 -24.96
C ALA A 229 -21.75 45.56 -25.34
N ALA A 230 -21.73 45.21 -26.63
CA ALA A 230 -22.12 43.89 -27.11
C ALA A 230 -21.21 42.78 -26.56
N LEU A 231 -19.91 43.01 -26.48
CA LEU A 231 -18.96 42.06 -25.86
C LEU A 231 -19.20 41.91 -24.36
N GLU A 232 -19.48 43.01 -23.65
CA GLU A 232 -19.81 42.96 -22.23
C GLU A 232 -21.11 42.19 -21.96
N GLU A 233 -22.13 42.35 -22.81
CA GLU A 233 -23.37 41.58 -22.73
C GLU A 233 -23.14 40.09 -23.00
N GLN A 234 -22.34 39.75 -24.02
CA GLN A 234 -21.98 38.36 -24.30
C GLN A 234 -21.22 37.73 -23.13
N HIS A 235 -20.24 38.43 -22.56
CA HIS A 235 -19.51 37.93 -21.40
C HIS A 235 -20.41 37.74 -20.18
N LYS A 236 -21.38 38.64 -19.94
CA LYS A 236 -22.36 38.46 -18.85
C LYS A 236 -23.21 37.21 -19.05
N GLN A 237 -23.70 36.99 -20.28
CA GLN A 237 -24.47 35.79 -20.61
C GLN A 237 -23.65 34.50 -20.48
N GLU A 238 -22.37 34.53 -20.87
CA GLU A 238 -21.46 33.39 -20.69
C GLU A 238 -21.19 33.10 -19.21
N LEU A 239 -21.00 34.14 -18.38
CA LEU A 239 -20.84 33.96 -16.94
C LEU A 239 -22.08 33.36 -16.29
N GLU A 240 -23.27 33.88 -16.62
CA GLU A 240 -24.53 33.33 -16.10
C GLU A 240 -24.72 31.87 -16.51
N ARG A 241 -24.38 31.53 -17.75
CA ARG A 241 -24.42 30.15 -18.24
C ARG A 241 -23.44 29.25 -17.48
N LEU A 242 -22.20 29.69 -17.29
CA LEU A 242 -21.18 28.94 -16.56
C LEU A 242 -21.56 28.77 -15.08
N GLU A 243 -22.14 29.78 -14.45
CA GLU A 243 -22.64 29.67 -13.08
C GLU A 243 -23.79 28.64 -12.96
N GLN A 244 -24.69 28.60 -13.93
CA GLN A 244 -25.75 27.60 -13.98
C GLN A 244 -25.18 26.19 -14.19
N GLU A 245 -24.25 26.02 -15.13
CA GLU A 245 -23.57 24.74 -15.38
C GLU A 245 -22.80 24.27 -14.14
N LEU A 246 -22.13 25.18 -13.41
CA LEU A 246 -21.46 24.86 -12.15
C LEU A 246 -22.44 24.46 -11.05
N ARG A 247 -23.57 25.15 -10.91
CA ARG A 247 -24.61 24.79 -9.92
C ARG A 247 -25.18 23.40 -10.21
N ILE A 248 -25.46 23.10 -11.47
CA ILE A 248 -25.94 21.77 -11.89
C ILE A 248 -24.85 20.71 -11.64
N GLY A 249 -23.59 21.01 -11.98
CA GLY A 249 -22.44 20.14 -11.70
C GLY A 249 -22.32 19.78 -10.22
N ILE A 250 -22.36 20.78 -9.34
CA ILE A 250 -22.28 20.56 -7.89
C ILE A 250 -23.49 19.74 -7.38
N GLN A 251 -24.70 20.01 -7.85
CA GLN A 251 -25.89 19.24 -7.46
C GLN A 251 -25.83 17.79 -7.93
N THR A 252 -25.38 17.56 -9.16
CA THR A 252 -25.26 16.20 -9.71
C THR A 252 -24.17 15.39 -9.00
N GLU A 253 -23.03 16.01 -8.70
CA GLU A 253 -21.97 15.39 -7.89
C GLU A 253 -22.44 15.08 -6.46
N ALA A 254 -23.17 16.00 -5.82
CA ALA A 254 -23.72 15.79 -4.49
C ALA A 254 -24.74 14.63 -4.48
N ASN A 255 -25.63 14.58 -5.48
CA ASN A 255 -26.61 13.50 -5.62
C ASN A 255 -25.91 12.16 -5.90
N ALA A 256 -24.91 12.12 -6.79
CA ALA A 256 -24.15 10.90 -7.09
C ALA A 256 -23.43 10.36 -5.84
N ARG A 257 -22.85 11.24 -5.00
CA ARG A 257 -22.24 10.84 -3.72
C ARG A 257 -23.28 10.30 -2.73
N ALA A 258 -24.44 10.95 -2.64
CA ALA A 258 -25.52 10.48 -1.77
C ALA A 258 -26.06 9.11 -2.22
N GLU A 259 -26.24 8.89 -3.53
CA GLU A 259 -26.65 7.61 -4.09
C GLU A 259 -25.60 6.51 -3.86
N ALA A 260 -24.31 6.82 -3.99
CA ALA A 260 -23.23 5.88 -3.70
C ALA A 260 -23.25 5.45 -2.23
N GLN A 261 -23.38 6.40 -1.30
CA GLN A 261 -23.48 6.10 0.13
C GLN A 261 -24.72 5.23 0.45
N ILE A 262 -25.87 5.52 -0.17
CA ILE A 262 -27.08 4.71 0.03
C ILE A 262 -26.87 3.29 -0.51
N LYS A 263 -26.23 3.12 -1.67
CA LYS A 263 -25.92 1.80 -2.24
C LYS A 263 -24.99 1.00 -1.34
N GLU A 264 -23.90 1.61 -0.86
CA GLU A 264 -22.98 0.97 0.09
C GLU A 264 -23.69 0.53 1.38
N GLN A 265 -24.56 1.39 1.93
CA GLN A 265 -25.36 1.03 3.10
C GLN A 265 -26.31 -0.14 2.81
N LEU A 266 -27.01 -0.13 1.68
CA LEU A 266 -27.92 -1.21 1.29
C LEU A 266 -27.18 -2.54 1.11
N GLU A 267 -26.00 -2.53 0.50
CA GLU A 267 -25.15 -3.72 0.35
C GLU A 267 -24.68 -4.23 1.71
N ALA A 268 -24.26 -3.34 2.61
CA ALA A 268 -23.89 -3.71 3.98
C ALA A 268 -25.07 -4.33 4.75
N TYR A 269 -26.27 -3.76 4.65
CA TYR A 269 -27.47 -4.33 5.26
C TYR A 269 -27.86 -5.67 4.66
N GLN A 270 -27.70 -5.85 3.35
CA GLN A 270 -27.98 -7.12 2.68
C GLN A 270 -27.02 -8.22 3.15
N ASN A 271 -25.73 -7.91 3.27
CA ASN A 271 -24.72 -8.83 3.79
C ASN A 271 -25.01 -9.21 5.25
N LEU A 272 -25.36 -8.23 6.10
CA LEU A 272 -25.73 -8.49 7.49
C LEU A 272 -26.95 -9.42 7.59
N LEU A 273 -27.96 -9.21 6.74
CA LEU A 273 -29.16 -10.04 6.72
C LEU A 273 -28.86 -11.46 6.24
N GLN A 274 -27.93 -11.64 5.31
CA GLN A 274 -27.44 -12.97 4.91
C GLN A 274 -26.72 -13.67 6.07
N GLN A 275 -25.81 -12.98 6.76
CA GLN A 275 -25.12 -13.53 7.93
C GLN A 275 -26.10 -13.94 9.04
N GLN A 276 -27.11 -13.11 9.33
CA GLN A 276 -28.14 -13.45 10.30
C GLN A 276 -28.97 -14.68 9.89
N LYS A 277 -29.25 -14.85 8.60
CA LYS A 277 -29.93 -16.06 8.09
C LYS A 277 -29.07 -17.30 8.28
N GLU A 278 -27.78 -17.23 7.98
CA GLU A 278 -26.85 -18.34 8.16
C GLU A 278 -26.73 -18.75 9.62
N GLN A 279 -26.60 -17.78 10.53
CA GLN A 279 -26.58 -18.01 11.98
C GLN A 279 -27.88 -18.66 12.46
N ASN A 280 -29.04 -18.17 12.00
CA ASN A 280 -30.33 -18.79 12.35
C ASN A 280 -30.42 -20.25 11.86
N ILE A 281 -29.90 -20.56 10.66
CA ILE A 281 -29.86 -21.94 10.16
C ILE A 281 -28.93 -22.80 11.03
N GLN A 282 -27.79 -22.28 11.45
CA GLN A 282 -26.86 -22.99 12.34
C GLN A 282 -27.49 -23.26 13.71
N LEU A 283 -28.13 -22.26 14.31
CA LEU A 283 -28.85 -22.40 15.59
C LEU A 283 -29.98 -23.42 15.48
N GLN A 284 -30.73 -23.41 14.38
CA GLN A 284 -31.78 -24.39 14.14
C GLN A 284 -31.23 -25.82 14.11
N ARG A 285 -30.10 -26.04 13.42
CA ARG A 285 -29.43 -27.35 13.39
C ARG A 285 -28.98 -27.80 14.79
N GLN A 286 -28.41 -26.88 15.58
CA GLN A 286 -28.01 -27.19 16.95
C GLN A 286 -29.21 -27.54 17.83
N LEU A 287 -30.35 -26.87 17.65
CA LEU A 287 -31.59 -27.23 18.35
C LEU A 287 -32.06 -28.63 17.96
N ASP A 288 -32.07 -28.95 16.66
CA ASP A 288 -32.47 -30.28 16.16
C ASP A 288 -31.54 -31.38 16.70
N GLU A 289 -30.23 -31.13 16.75
CA GLU A 289 -29.24 -32.04 17.37
C GLU A 289 -29.49 -32.25 18.86
N MET A 290 -29.76 -31.16 19.60
CA MET A 290 -30.08 -31.22 21.03
C MET A 290 -31.39 -31.98 21.30
N GLU A 291 -32.39 -31.84 20.43
CA GLU A 291 -33.63 -32.60 20.51
C GLU A 291 -33.40 -34.10 20.26
N ALA A 292 -32.58 -34.46 19.27
CA ALA A 292 -32.20 -35.84 19.02
C ALA A 292 -31.43 -36.46 20.19
N LEU A 293 -30.50 -35.70 20.80
CA LEU A 293 -29.79 -36.15 22.01
C LEU A 293 -30.74 -36.39 23.18
N ARG A 294 -31.71 -35.50 23.41
CA ARG A 294 -32.73 -35.71 24.46
C ARG A 294 -33.57 -36.96 24.21
N GLN A 295 -33.89 -37.29 22.96
CA GLN A 295 -34.60 -38.53 22.63
C GLN A 295 -33.74 -39.76 22.98
N LEU A 296 -32.46 -39.74 22.62
CA LEU A 296 -31.52 -40.83 22.97
C LEU A 296 -31.32 -40.97 24.49
N GLU A 297 -31.32 -39.87 25.24
CA GLU A 297 -31.29 -39.91 26.71
C GLU A 297 -32.54 -40.58 27.28
N PHE A 298 -33.73 -40.26 26.74
CA PHE A 298 -34.98 -40.88 27.15
C PHE A 298 -35.01 -42.38 26.84
N GLU A 299 -34.59 -42.80 25.65
CA GLU A 299 -34.46 -44.21 25.28
C GLU A 299 -33.47 -44.94 26.20
N ASN A 300 -32.32 -44.32 26.50
CA ASN A 300 -31.36 -44.89 27.44
C ASN A 300 -31.94 -45.05 28.85
N GLN A 301 -32.76 -44.10 29.32
CA GLN A 301 -33.45 -44.23 30.60
C GLN A 301 -34.46 -45.37 30.57
N GLN A 302 -35.25 -45.52 29.51
CA GLN A 302 -36.17 -46.65 29.34
C GLN A 302 -35.43 -47.99 29.31
N LEU A 303 -34.30 -48.08 28.60
CA LEU A 303 -33.47 -49.29 28.57
C LEU A 303 -32.91 -49.62 29.95
N LYS A 304 -32.46 -48.62 30.72
CA LYS A 304 -32.00 -48.82 32.11
C LYS A 304 -33.12 -49.35 33.01
N GLN A 305 -34.33 -48.79 32.91
CA GLN A 305 -35.49 -49.29 33.65
C GLN A 305 -35.80 -50.74 33.26
N ARG A 306 -35.80 -51.05 31.95
CA ARG A 306 -36.04 -52.41 31.47
C ARG A 306 -34.99 -53.41 31.95
N ILE A 307 -33.72 -53.01 31.97
CA ILE A 307 -32.62 -53.82 32.51
C ILE A 307 -32.83 -54.06 34.01
N GLN A 308 -33.28 -53.06 34.77
CA GLN A 308 -33.59 -53.21 36.20
C GLN A 308 -34.77 -54.17 36.42
N GLU A 309 -35.86 -54.02 35.66
CA GLU A 309 -37.00 -54.95 35.70
C GLU A 309 -36.57 -56.39 35.39
N LEU A 310 -35.75 -56.58 34.35
CA LEU A 310 -35.22 -57.89 33.97
C LEU A 310 -34.31 -58.47 35.06
N LYS A 311 -33.47 -57.64 35.69
CA LYS A 311 -32.64 -58.06 36.83
C LYS A 311 -33.50 -58.52 38.00
N HIS A 312 -34.53 -57.73 38.35
CA HIS A 312 -35.47 -58.11 39.40
C HIS A 312 -36.21 -59.41 39.07
N ALA A 313 -36.69 -59.57 37.83
CA ALA A 313 -37.35 -60.80 37.40
C ALA A 313 -36.43 -62.03 37.39
N VAL A 314 -35.12 -61.84 37.22
CA VAL A 314 -34.11 -62.89 37.36
C VAL A 314 -33.85 -63.21 38.84
N GLU A 315 -33.78 -62.20 39.71
CA GLU A 315 -33.57 -62.35 41.16
C GLU A 315 -34.78 -62.98 41.87
N GLU A 316 -36.00 -62.65 41.45
CA GLU A 316 -37.25 -63.19 42.00
C GLU A 316 -37.57 -64.62 41.55
N ARG A 317 -36.85 -65.18 40.58
CA ARG A 317 -36.96 -66.62 40.27
C ARG A 317 -36.07 -67.40 41.23
N PRO A 318 -36.61 -68.10 42.24
CA PRO A 318 -35.79 -68.87 43.16
C PRO A 318 -35.13 -70.04 42.43
N ASN A 319 -33.91 -70.36 42.86
CA ASN A 319 -32.91 -71.32 42.34
C ASN A 319 -33.36 -72.78 42.07
N GLN A 320 -34.65 -73.10 41.90
CA GLN A 320 -35.11 -74.49 41.84
C GLN A 320 -35.16 -75.15 40.45
N GLN A 321 -34.75 -74.48 39.36
CA GLN A 321 -34.80 -75.10 38.02
C GLN A 321 -33.48 -75.11 37.23
N TRP A 322 -32.39 -74.54 37.76
CA TRP A 322 -31.12 -74.41 37.02
C TRP A 322 -29.97 -75.29 37.52
N GLU A 323 -30.22 -76.18 38.49
CA GLU A 323 -29.15 -77.01 39.08
C GLU A 323 -28.85 -78.33 38.35
N ASN A 324 -29.52 -78.66 37.24
CA ASN A 324 -29.26 -79.95 36.59
C ASN A 324 -28.66 -79.80 35.18
N THR A 325 -27.39 -80.20 35.10
CA THR A 325 -26.55 -80.58 33.94
C THR A 325 -26.29 -79.56 32.83
N PHE A 326 -27.21 -78.64 32.50
CA PHE A 326 -27.01 -77.67 31.40
C PHE A 326 -25.97 -76.59 31.75
N ASN A 327 -25.92 -76.17 33.01
CA ASN A 327 -25.07 -75.06 33.45
C ASN A 327 -23.57 -75.34 33.38
N LYS A 328 -23.11 -76.59 33.58
CA LYS A 328 -21.66 -76.89 33.54
C LYS A 328 -21.11 -77.01 32.11
N GLN A 329 -21.94 -77.38 31.14
CA GLN A 329 -21.56 -77.39 29.72
C GLN A 329 -21.77 -76.02 29.08
N ALA A 330 -22.84 -75.31 29.44
CA ALA A 330 -23.09 -73.93 28.99
C ALA A 330 -22.02 -72.97 29.52
N THR A 331 -21.61 -73.04 30.79
CA THR A 331 -20.49 -72.22 31.30
C THR A 331 -19.17 -72.54 30.62
N LYS A 332 -18.94 -73.79 30.19
CA LYS A 332 -17.71 -74.17 29.46
C LYS A 332 -17.74 -73.73 28.00
N ALA A 333 -18.90 -73.77 27.35
CA ALA A 333 -19.12 -73.27 26.00
C ALA A 333 -19.09 -71.74 25.96
N LEU A 334 -19.75 -71.08 26.92
CA LEU A 334 -19.82 -69.63 27.06
C LEU A 334 -18.47 -69.06 27.48
N ASN A 335 -17.68 -69.72 28.34
CA ASN A 335 -16.29 -69.30 28.58
C ASN A 335 -15.39 -69.48 27.35
N LYS A 336 -15.70 -70.43 26.45
CA LYS A 336 -14.96 -70.63 25.20
C LYS A 336 -15.38 -69.62 24.13
N GLU A 337 -16.64 -69.21 24.14
CA GLU A 337 -17.22 -68.23 23.23
C GLU A 337 -16.89 -66.79 23.67
N VAL A 338 -16.88 -66.52 24.98
CA VAL A 338 -16.37 -65.29 25.59
C VAL A 338 -14.85 -65.16 25.40
N LYS A 339 -14.08 -66.26 25.51
CA LYS A 339 -12.65 -66.22 25.13
C LYS A 339 -12.46 -65.93 23.65
N ARG A 340 -13.25 -66.53 22.76
CA ARG A 340 -13.20 -66.25 21.31
C ARG A 340 -13.71 -64.86 20.94
N SER A 341 -14.66 -64.30 21.69
CA SER A 341 -15.13 -62.93 21.48
C SER A 341 -14.12 -61.92 22.04
N LEU A 342 -13.45 -62.23 23.15
CA LEU A 342 -12.34 -61.42 23.69
C LEU A 342 -11.08 -61.48 22.80
N GLU A 343 -10.82 -62.61 22.14
CA GLU A 343 -9.77 -62.73 21.10
C GLU A 343 -10.15 -62.03 19.78
N LYS A 344 -11.43 -61.70 19.57
CA LYS A 344 -11.95 -60.97 18.39
C LYS A 344 -12.28 -59.50 18.68
N THR A 345 -12.43 -59.10 19.93
CA THR A 345 -12.47 -57.69 20.30
C THR A 345 -11.06 -57.17 20.12
N ILE A 346 -10.91 -56.43 19.02
CA ILE A 346 -9.81 -55.54 18.68
C ILE A 346 -8.91 -55.28 19.89
N ASP A 347 -7.74 -55.91 19.87
CA ASP A 347 -6.70 -55.67 20.85
C ASP A 347 -6.42 -54.17 20.80
N LEU A 348 -6.79 -53.39 21.81
CA LEU A 348 -6.56 -51.94 21.82
C LEU A 348 -5.07 -51.60 21.66
N ARG A 349 -4.18 -52.58 21.95
CA ARG A 349 -2.74 -52.54 21.68
C ARG A 349 -2.38 -52.63 20.19
N SER A 350 -3.22 -53.26 19.36
CA SER A 350 -3.04 -53.34 17.90
C SER A 350 -3.50 -52.07 17.17
N LEU A 351 -4.49 -51.36 17.72
CA LEU A 351 -4.88 -50.01 17.26
C LEU A 351 -3.85 -48.91 17.63
N ALA A 352 -2.97 -49.19 18.60
CA ALA A 352 -1.94 -48.27 19.09
C ALA A 352 -0.53 -48.57 18.51
N GLN A 353 -0.40 -49.31 17.40
CA GLN A 353 0.91 -49.62 16.81
C GLN A 353 1.56 -48.44 16.07
N GLU A 354 0.77 -47.44 15.65
CA GLU A 354 1.32 -46.16 15.23
C GLU A 354 0.62 -45.04 16.03
N PRO A 355 1.35 -44.21 16.79
CA PRO A 355 0.76 -42.96 17.28
C PRO A 355 0.30 -42.15 16.06
N PRO A 356 -0.83 -41.44 16.13
CA PRO A 356 -1.21 -40.51 15.08
C PRO A 356 -0.04 -39.56 14.81
N LYS A 357 0.54 -39.66 13.61
CA LYS A 357 1.71 -38.87 13.19
C LYS A 357 1.33 -37.38 13.05
N GLU A 358 0.04 -37.11 12.90
CA GLU A 358 -0.57 -35.79 12.93
C GLU A 358 -1.03 -35.52 14.38
N ASN A 359 -0.38 -34.55 15.05
CA ASN A 359 -0.71 -34.06 16.41
C ASN A 359 -0.49 -35.02 17.59
N ALA A 360 0.69 -35.65 17.67
CA ALA A 360 1.10 -36.45 18.83
C ALA A 360 0.96 -35.71 20.18
N THR A 361 1.18 -34.39 20.22
CA THR A 361 1.06 -33.56 21.43
C THR A 361 -0.40 -33.40 21.89
N GLU A 362 -1.34 -33.16 20.97
CA GLU A 362 -2.76 -33.09 21.31
C GLU A 362 -3.31 -34.44 21.78
N CYS A 363 -2.88 -35.54 21.15
CA CYS A 363 -3.28 -36.88 21.55
C CYS A 363 -2.78 -37.23 22.96
N LEU A 364 -1.55 -36.86 23.30
CA LEU A 364 -1.03 -37.02 24.67
C LEU A 364 -1.83 -36.18 25.66
N ARG A 365 -2.17 -34.93 25.32
CA ARG A 365 -3.01 -34.07 26.18
C ARG A 365 -4.40 -34.67 26.42
N LEU A 366 -5.08 -35.11 25.37
CA LEU A 366 -6.40 -35.73 25.46
C LEU A 366 -6.36 -37.05 26.24
N MET A 367 -5.30 -37.84 26.07
CA MET A 367 -5.06 -39.04 26.89
C MET A 367 -4.88 -38.69 28.36
N GLY A 368 -4.10 -37.65 28.69
CA GLY A 368 -3.93 -37.18 30.07
C GLY A 368 -5.26 -36.78 30.72
N MET A 369 -6.10 -36.03 29.99
CA MET A 369 -7.44 -35.64 30.44
C MET A 369 -8.37 -36.86 30.63
N ALA A 370 -8.38 -37.78 29.67
CA ALA A 370 -9.18 -39.00 29.75
C ALA A 370 -8.74 -39.90 30.91
N LEU A 371 -7.42 -40.05 31.13
CA LEU A 371 -6.86 -40.80 32.25
C LEU A 371 -7.20 -40.15 33.60
N SER A 372 -7.25 -38.83 33.70
CA SER A 372 -7.71 -38.12 34.91
C SER A 372 -9.18 -38.44 35.23
N ASN A 373 -10.05 -38.39 34.21
CA ASN A 373 -11.46 -38.70 34.36
C ASN A 373 -11.69 -40.16 34.78
N LEU A 374 -10.95 -41.10 34.16
CA LEU A 374 -10.97 -42.51 34.52
C LEU A 374 -10.39 -42.76 35.92
N ALA A 375 -9.28 -42.10 36.27
CA ALA A 375 -8.66 -42.20 37.59
C ALA A 375 -9.62 -41.75 38.70
N SER A 376 -10.35 -40.67 38.47
CA SER A 376 -11.37 -40.14 39.39
C SER A 376 -12.60 -41.04 39.47
N ALA A 377 -13.08 -41.58 38.35
CA ALA A 377 -14.22 -42.50 38.33
C ALA A 377 -13.93 -43.86 38.98
N MET A 378 -12.67 -44.32 38.92
CA MET A 378 -12.27 -45.64 39.38
C MET A 378 -11.41 -45.62 40.67
N ASN A 379 -11.17 -44.45 41.27
CA ASN A 379 -10.23 -44.26 42.39
C ASN A 379 -8.85 -44.92 42.14
N ASN A 380 -8.34 -44.82 40.91
CA ASN A 380 -7.10 -45.46 40.51
C ASN A 380 -5.90 -44.50 40.61
N THR A 381 -5.07 -44.69 41.63
CA THR A 381 -3.90 -43.84 41.89
C THR A 381 -2.81 -43.95 40.83
N GLN A 382 -2.68 -45.11 40.15
CA GLN A 382 -1.70 -45.28 39.07
C GLN A 382 -2.11 -44.54 37.80
N ALA A 383 -3.41 -44.54 37.47
CA ALA A 383 -3.94 -43.76 36.36
C ALA A 383 -3.80 -42.26 36.61
N LEU A 384 -3.95 -41.84 37.88
CA LEU A 384 -3.78 -40.46 38.32
C LEU A 384 -2.30 -40.01 38.20
N GLN A 385 -1.35 -40.86 38.60
CA GLN A 385 0.08 -40.62 38.40
C GLN A 385 0.45 -40.54 36.92
N ALA A 386 -0.10 -41.41 36.08
CA ALA A 386 0.12 -41.38 34.64
C ALA A 386 -0.43 -40.09 34.01
N ALA A 387 -1.64 -39.66 34.40
CA ALA A 387 -2.23 -38.40 33.93
C ALA A 387 -1.38 -37.18 34.34
N ALA A 388 -0.89 -37.15 35.58
CA ALA A 388 -0.03 -36.09 36.09
C ALA A 388 1.31 -36.00 35.35
N LEU A 389 1.94 -37.13 35.06
CA LEU A 389 3.18 -37.20 34.28
C LEU A 389 2.99 -36.70 32.84
N ILE A 390 1.88 -37.06 32.20
CA ILE A 390 1.58 -36.67 30.82
C ILE A 390 1.29 -35.15 30.73
N LEU A 391 0.61 -34.57 31.72
CA LEU A 391 0.21 -33.16 31.71
C LEU A 391 1.23 -32.22 32.41
N GLY A 392 2.26 -32.79 33.05
CA GLY A 392 3.28 -32.04 33.79
C GLY A 392 2.74 -31.39 35.06
N SER A 393 1.82 -32.06 35.78
CA SER A 393 1.21 -31.57 37.02
C SER A 393 1.57 -32.45 38.22
N GLU A 394 1.15 -32.03 39.41
CA GLU A 394 1.13 -32.92 40.58
C GLU A 394 0.05 -34.01 40.41
N PRO A 395 0.24 -35.21 41.01
CA PRO A 395 -0.73 -36.29 41.00
C PRO A 395 -1.85 -36.04 42.01
N THR A 396 -2.54 -34.92 41.85
CA THR A 396 -3.79 -34.60 42.57
C THR A 396 -4.88 -34.25 41.57
N PRO A 397 -6.15 -34.65 41.81
CA PRO A 397 -7.25 -34.34 40.89
C PRO A 397 -7.34 -32.85 40.58
N GLN A 398 -7.20 -31.99 41.60
CA GLN A 398 -7.26 -30.54 41.46
C GLN A 398 -6.13 -29.98 40.59
N ALA A 399 -4.88 -30.41 40.80
CA ALA A 399 -3.75 -29.94 39.99
C ALA A 399 -3.86 -30.41 38.54
N ILE A 400 -4.33 -31.64 38.32
CA ILE A 400 -4.54 -32.18 36.96
C ILE A 400 -5.65 -31.43 36.24
N THR A 401 -6.79 -31.19 36.88
CA THR A 401 -7.91 -30.44 36.27
C THR A 401 -7.50 -29.01 35.97
N TYR A 402 -6.85 -28.33 36.92
CA TYR A 402 -6.34 -26.97 36.71
C TYR A 402 -5.33 -26.90 35.57
N ARG A 403 -4.39 -27.86 35.50
CA ARG A 403 -3.42 -27.93 34.40
C ARG A 403 -4.10 -28.25 33.06
N ALA A 404 -5.11 -29.10 33.06
CA ALA A 404 -5.89 -29.42 31.87
C ALA A 404 -6.61 -28.17 31.33
N GLU A 405 -7.23 -27.36 32.20
CA GLU A 405 -7.86 -26.09 31.84
C GLU A 405 -6.86 -25.09 31.24
N GLN A 406 -5.68 -24.93 31.85
CA GLN A 406 -4.62 -24.08 31.30
C GLN A 406 -4.20 -24.53 29.90
N LEU A 407 -3.99 -25.84 29.72
CA LEU A 407 -3.57 -26.40 28.44
C LEU A 407 -4.69 -26.33 27.38
N GLN A 408 -5.96 -26.13 27.74
CA GLN A 408 -7.04 -25.89 26.74
C GLN A 408 -6.83 -24.58 25.98
N LEU A 409 -6.20 -23.58 26.59
CA LEU A 409 -5.91 -22.29 25.96
C LEU A 409 -4.71 -22.36 24.99
N LEU A 410 -3.95 -23.44 25.00
CA LEU A 410 -2.72 -23.59 24.21
C LEU A 410 -2.91 -23.39 22.69
N PRO A 411 -3.94 -23.95 22.02
CA PRO A 411 -4.17 -23.71 20.59
C PRO A 411 -4.44 -22.24 20.29
N GLN A 412 -5.17 -21.56 21.18
CA GLN A 412 -5.46 -20.13 21.04
C GLN A 412 -4.19 -19.30 21.26
N ALA A 413 -3.41 -19.62 22.30
CA ALA A 413 -2.12 -18.97 22.57
C ALA A 413 -1.14 -19.10 21.39
N VAL A 414 -1.00 -20.30 20.82
CA VAL A 414 -0.13 -20.52 19.64
C VAL A 414 -0.64 -19.74 18.43
N SER A 415 -1.96 -19.73 18.20
CA SER A 415 -2.57 -18.96 17.10
C SER A 415 -2.34 -17.46 17.25
N ASP A 416 -2.58 -16.91 18.45
CA ASP A 416 -2.43 -15.48 18.74
C ASP A 416 -0.97 -15.05 18.63
N ILE A 417 -0.03 -15.83 19.17
CA ILE A 417 1.42 -15.57 19.06
C ILE A 417 1.87 -15.62 17.60
N ARG A 418 1.46 -16.64 16.83
CA ARG A 418 1.81 -16.73 15.41
C ARG A 418 1.24 -15.56 14.60
N ARG A 419 0.01 -15.13 14.91
CA ARG A 419 -0.60 -13.96 14.27
C ARG A 419 0.22 -12.70 14.50
N VAL A 420 0.71 -12.47 15.71
CA VAL A 420 1.57 -11.32 16.02
C VAL A 420 2.91 -11.42 15.32
N LEU A 421 3.57 -12.58 15.38
CA LEU A 421 4.86 -12.79 14.72
C LEU A 421 4.79 -12.70 13.18
N ALA A 422 3.62 -12.95 12.59
CA ALA A 422 3.38 -12.82 11.15
C ALA A 422 3.12 -11.37 10.69
N MET A 423 2.89 -10.43 11.61
CA MET A 423 2.68 -9.02 11.23
C MET A 423 3.98 -8.42 10.69
N PRO A 424 3.95 -7.77 9.51
CA PRO A 424 5.13 -7.09 9.00
C PRO A 424 5.52 -5.94 9.93
N GLY A 425 6.76 -5.95 10.42
CA GLY A 425 7.25 -4.95 11.37
C GLY A 425 6.88 -5.18 12.83
N CYS A 426 6.50 -6.41 13.22
CA CYS A 426 6.26 -6.79 14.62
C CYS A 426 7.39 -6.31 15.53
N THR A 427 7.05 -5.58 16.59
CA THR A 427 8.01 -5.16 17.62
C THR A 427 8.02 -6.14 18.79
N TRP A 428 9.05 -6.08 19.65
CA TRP A 428 9.07 -6.84 20.90
C TRP A 428 7.86 -6.52 21.79
N GLN A 429 7.40 -5.27 21.76
CA GLN A 429 6.30 -4.82 22.60
C GLN A 429 4.96 -5.42 22.16
N ASP A 430 4.74 -5.56 20.85
CA ASP A 430 3.55 -6.22 20.29
C ASP A 430 3.51 -7.71 20.67
N PHE A 431 4.65 -8.40 20.55
CA PHE A 431 4.77 -9.79 20.99
C PHE A 431 4.55 -9.92 22.51
N TRP A 432 5.22 -9.07 23.30
CA TRP A 432 5.18 -9.14 24.76
C TRP A 432 3.78 -8.90 25.32
N ALA A 433 3.01 -7.97 24.72
CA ALA A 433 1.63 -7.70 25.11
C ALA A 433 0.74 -8.95 25.04
N VAL A 434 0.89 -9.75 23.98
CA VAL A 434 0.13 -11.00 23.82
C VAL A 434 0.74 -12.14 24.65
N ALA A 435 2.07 -12.22 24.72
CA ALA A 435 2.75 -13.27 25.49
C ALA A 435 2.47 -13.17 27.01
N GLN A 436 2.19 -11.97 27.53
CA GLN A 436 1.85 -11.73 28.92
C GLN A 436 0.52 -12.41 29.33
N GLU A 437 -0.47 -12.46 28.42
CA GLU A 437 -1.75 -13.13 28.68
C GLU A 437 -1.59 -14.64 28.87
N TYR A 438 -0.53 -15.22 28.30
CA TYR A 438 -0.25 -16.65 28.27
C TYR A 438 1.01 -17.04 29.08
N GLU A 439 1.46 -16.18 30.01
CA GLU A 439 2.71 -16.39 30.78
C GLU A 439 2.74 -17.74 31.50
N VAL A 440 1.58 -18.18 32.01
CA VAL A 440 1.42 -19.43 32.76
C VAL A 440 1.69 -20.68 31.91
N ILE A 441 1.49 -20.60 30.60
CA ILE A 441 1.71 -21.70 29.63
C ILE A 441 2.89 -21.41 28.69
N LYS A 442 3.82 -20.53 29.11
CA LYS A 442 4.97 -20.09 28.32
C LYS A 442 5.79 -21.23 27.75
N GLN A 443 6.15 -22.19 28.59
CA GLN A 443 6.96 -23.33 28.16
C GLN A 443 6.20 -24.17 27.13
N ASP A 444 4.89 -24.33 27.29
CA ASP A 444 4.08 -25.20 26.45
C ASP A 444 3.91 -24.62 25.04
N TYR A 445 3.51 -23.36 24.90
CA TYR A 445 3.39 -22.76 23.56
C TYR A 445 4.76 -22.61 22.87
N LEU A 446 5.83 -22.40 23.64
CA LEU A 446 7.19 -22.35 23.07
C LEU A 446 7.56 -23.69 22.44
N THR A 447 7.12 -24.83 22.96
CA THR A 447 7.42 -26.13 22.32
C THR A 447 6.77 -26.28 20.94
N GLU A 448 5.58 -25.69 20.73
CA GLU A 448 4.79 -25.77 19.49
C GLU A 448 5.22 -24.76 18.41
N LEU A 449 6.03 -23.76 18.77
CA LEU A 449 6.59 -22.81 17.81
C LEU A 449 7.74 -23.44 17.01
N SER A 450 7.80 -23.09 15.73
CA SER A 450 8.87 -23.47 14.81
C SER A 450 10.21 -22.84 15.24
N PRO A 451 11.36 -23.44 14.83
CA PRO A 451 12.67 -22.87 15.14
C PRO A 451 12.82 -21.43 14.61
N LYS A 452 12.24 -21.13 13.43
CA LYS A 452 12.26 -19.79 12.85
C LYS A 452 11.50 -18.78 13.70
N GLU A 453 10.32 -19.14 14.22
CA GLU A 453 9.55 -18.27 15.12
C GLU A 453 10.30 -18.01 16.43
N LYS A 454 10.99 -19.02 16.96
CA LYS A 454 11.85 -18.87 18.15
C LYS A 454 13.02 -17.94 17.90
N GLU A 455 13.67 -18.06 16.75
CA GLU A 455 14.74 -17.13 16.33
C GLU A 455 14.21 -15.70 16.22
N LEU A 456 13.04 -15.50 15.61
CA LEU A 456 12.39 -14.19 15.54
C LEU A 456 12.15 -13.58 16.93
N ILE A 457 11.56 -14.35 17.85
CA ILE A 457 11.37 -13.90 19.24
C ILE A 457 12.70 -13.46 19.88
N ASN A 458 13.77 -14.25 19.71
CA ASN A 458 15.09 -13.91 20.25
C ASN A 458 15.67 -12.64 19.61
N THR A 459 15.49 -12.44 18.30
CA THR A 459 15.95 -11.23 17.62
C THR A 459 15.17 -9.99 18.07
N LEU A 460 13.86 -10.11 18.28
CA LEU A 460 13.03 -9.03 18.80
C LEU A 460 13.46 -8.65 20.22
N GLN A 461 13.72 -9.64 21.07
CA GLN A 461 14.24 -9.41 22.41
C GLN A 461 15.60 -8.68 22.39
N ALA A 462 16.53 -9.14 21.55
CA ALA A 462 17.86 -8.52 21.41
C ALA A 462 17.79 -7.10 20.85
N SER A 463 16.81 -6.78 20.01
CA SER A 463 16.63 -5.42 19.47
C SER A 463 16.19 -4.39 20.53
N THR A 464 15.75 -4.85 21.71
CA THR A 464 15.28 -4.01 22.82
C THR A 464 16.39 -3.77 23.86
N GLU A 465 17.53 -4.47 23.77
CA GLU A 465 18.69 -4.19 24.61
C GLU A 465 19.34 -2.88 24.15
N PRO A 466 19.74 -1.98 25.07
CA PRO A 466 20.42 -0.74 24.69
C PRO A 466 21.68 -1.08 23.91
N ARG A 467 21.85 -0.50 22.71
CA ARG A 467 23.06 -0.66 21.91
C ARG A 467 24.26 -0.27 22.77
N THR A 468 25.08 -1.23 23.15
CA THR A 468 26.32 -0.97 23.88
C THR A 468 27.42 -0.68 22.87
N ILE A 469 28.21 0.37 23.10
CA ILE A 469 29.36 0.69 22.26
C ILE A 469 30.40 -0.43 22.44
N GLN A 470 30.70 -1.15 21.35
CA GLN A 470 31.65 -2.27 21.31
C GLN A 470 32.76 -2.00 20.29
N VAL A 471 33.82 -2.82 20.29
CA VAL A 471 34.88 -2.78 19.27
C VAL A 471 34.28 -2.86 17.85
N GLY A 472 34.71 -1.96 16.97
CA GLY A 472 34.16 -1.76 15.62
C GLY A 472 32.95 -0.81 15.54
N SER A 473 32.44 -0.32 16.68
CA SER A 473 31.37 0.68 16.68
C SER A 473 31.87 2.02 16.16
N ILE A 474 31.05 2.68 15.35
CA ILE A 474 31.31 4.04 14.88
C ILE A 474 30.71 5.02 15.89
N VAL A 475 31.57 5.87 16.45
CA VAL A 475 31.25 6.73 17.58
C VAL A 475 31.63 8.18 17.32
N SER A 476 30.98 9.09 18.03
CA SER A 476 31.38 10.48 18.20
C SER A 476 31.42 10.85 19.66
N HIS A 477 32.04 11.99 19.99
CA HIS A 477 32.04 12.49 21.35
C HIS A 477 30.59 12.85 21.75
N ALA A 478 30.18 12.55 22.98
CA ALA A 478 28.82 12.81 23.47
C ALA A 478 28.57 14.30 23.78
N ASP A 479 29.60 15.00 24.28
CA ASP A 479 29.56 16.44 24.58
C ASP A 479 29.51 17.32 23.31
N PRO A 480 28.44 18.11 23.07
CA PRO A 480 28.31 19.03 21.92
C PRO A 480 29.39 20.09 21.80
N TYR A 481 30.09 20.41 22.89
CA TYR A 481 31.11 21.47 22.91
C TYR A 481 32.51 20.96 22.57
N ARG A 482 32.69 19.64 22.38
CA ARG A 482 33.98 19.04 22.02
C ARG A 482 34.15 19.01 20.50
N THR A 483 35.39 19.23 20.04
CA THR A 483 35.74 19.21 18.62
C THR A 483 35.45 17.88 17.93
N LEU A 484 35.43 16.78 18.69
CA LEU A 484 35.19 15.42 18.21
C LEU A 484 33.69 15.03 18.21
N TYR A 485 32.78 15.98 18.50
CA TYR A 485 31.33 15.73 18.52
C TYR A 485 30.72 15.43 17.14
N VAL A 486 31.29 16.03 16.09
CA VAL A 486 30.87 15.86 14.68
C VAL A 486 31.79 14.87 13.94
N GLU A 487 32.96 14.61 14.51
CA GLU A 487 33.96 13.75 13.91
C GLU A 487 33.58 12.28 14.02
N ARG A 488 33.99 11.50 13.03
CA ARG A 488 33.75 10.06 12.96
C ARG A 488 34.93 9.31 13.58
N GLY A 489 34.64 8.54 14.62
CA GLY A 489 35.60 7.66 15.29
C GLY A 489 35.20 6.20 15.17
N GLU A 490 36.17 5.29 15.21
CA GLU A 490 35.96 3.84 15.26
C GLU A 490 36.62 3.28 16.52
N VAL A 491 35.88 2.48 17.29
CA VAL A 491 36.42 1.82 18.49
C VAL A 491 37.33 0.67 18.07
N VAL A 492 38.62 0.73 18.42
CA VAL A 492 39.63 -0.26 18.02
C VAL A 492 39.90 -1.29 19.11
N GLU A 493 39.73 -0.91 20.38
CA GLU A 493 40.01 -1.78 21.53
C GLU A 493 39.07 -1.44 22.69
N ASP A 494 38.62 -2.47 23.42
CA ASP A 494 37.78 -2.34 24.61
C ASP A 494 38.63 -2.73 25.84
N LEU A 495 38.87 -1.76 26.74
CA LEU A 495 39.62 -1.93 27.98
C LEU A 495 38.68 -2.08 29.20
N GLY A 496 37.39 -2.36 28.97
CA GLY A 496 36.36 -2.53 29.98
C GLY A 496 35.58 -1.23 30.23
N GLU A 497 36.11 -0.37 31.11
CA GLU A 497 35.50 0.93 31.44
C GLU A 497 35.88 2.03 30.43
N GLU A 498 37.05 1.88 29.78
CA GLU A 498 37.56 2.78 28.76
C GLU A 498 37.60 2.09 27.39
N LEU A 499 37.32 2.85 26.34
CA LEU A 499 37.36 2.44 24.94
C LEU A 499 38.47 3.21 24.22
N VAL A 500 39.23 2.51 23.39
CA VAL A 500 40.25 3.12 22.53
C VAL A 500 39.61 3.45 21.19
N VAL A 501 39.56 4.73 20.82
CA VAL A 501 38.92 5.20 19.59
C VAL A 501 39.98 5.75 18.64
N SER A 502 39.94 5.30 17.38
CA SER A 502 40.67 5.92 16.28
C SER A 502 39.78 6.91 15.54
N TRP A 503 40.19 8.16 15.46
CA TRP A 503 39.44 9.22 14.79
C TRP A 503 39.85 9.38 13.32
N ASP A 504 38.87 9.52 12.44
CA ASP A 504 39.10 9.69 11.00
C ASP A 504 39.90 10.97 10.70
N CYS A 505 39.64 12.05 11.45
CA CYS A 505 40.34 13.34 11.31
C CYS A 505 41.85 13.26 11.65
N TRP A 506 42.29 12.19 12.32
CA TRP A 506 43.68 12.01 12.75
C TRP A 506 44.43 10.91 11.97
N LYS A 507 43.83 10.33 10.91
CA LYS A 507 44.45 9.30 10.07
C LYS A 507 45.83 9.69 9.50
N GLY A 508 46.17 10.99 9.45
CA GLY A 508 47.46 11.53 9.01
C GLY A 508 48.47 11.91 10.10
N GLN A 509 48.14 11.80 11.40
CA GLN A 509 49.02 12.20 12.51
C GLN A 509 49.53 10.98 13.31
N SER A 510 50.67 11.13 13.99
CA SER A 510 51.36 10.03 14.71
C SER A 510 50.65 9.57 16.00
N LYS A 511 49.61 10.29 16.45
CA LYS A 511 48.70 9.85 17.51
C LYS A 511 47.40 9.36 16.86
N LYS A 512 47.27 8.05 16.68
CA LYS A 512 46.16 7.45 15.91
C LYS A 512 44.97 7.02 16.77
N THR A 513 45.13 6.97 18.08
CA THR A 513 44.15 6.39 19.01
C THR A 513 44.22 7.06 20.37
N ASP A 514 43.07 7.51 20.90
CA ASP A 514 42.95 8.05 22.26
C ASP A 514 41.92 7.22 23.06
N ARG A 515 41.99 7.30 24.39
CA ARG A 515 41.11 6.58 25.33
C ARG A 515 39.97 7.48 25.78
N TYR A 516 38.78 6.93 25.82
CA TYR A 516 37.56 7.60 26.27
C TYR A 516 36.77 6.68 27.18
N SER A 517 36.09 7.22 28.17
CA SER A 517 35.11 6.45 28.92
C SER A 517 33.90 6.14 28.03
N ARG A 518 33.19 5.04 28.32
CA ARG A 518 32.00 4.64 27.54
C ARG A 518 30.89 5.71 27.54
N ASP A 519 30.84 6.52 28.60
CA ASP A 519 29.84 7.60 28.78
C ASP A 519 30.20 8.89 28.02
N GLU A 520 31.47 9.08 27.66
CA GLU A 520 31.95 10.22 26.85
C GLU A 520 31.65 10.04 25.35
N LEU A 521 31.19 8.86 24.94
CA LEU A 521 30.96 8.49 23.56
C LEU A 521 29.47 8.26 23.29
N ARG A 522 29.04 8.60 22.08
CA ARG A 522 27.74 8.25 21.52
C ARG A 522 27.92 7.60 20.16
N PHE A 523 26.90 6.91 19.65
CA PHE A 523 26.94 6.46 18.27
C PHE A 523 26.96 7.68 17.33
N TRP A 524 27.78 7.61 16.28
CA TRP A 524 27.84 8.66 15.27
C TRP A 524 26.53 8.65 14.46
N GLU A 525 25.76 9.72 14.57
CA GLU A 525 24.58 10.01 13.74
C GLU A 525 25.06 10.99 12.67
N GLY A 526 25.07 10.54 11.41
CA GLY A 526 25.78 11.20 10.31
C GLY A 526 25.31 12.58 9.90
#